data_AF-A0A235F2B5-F1
#
_entry.id   AF-A0A235F2B5-F1
#
_cell.length_a   1.000
_cell.length_b   1.000
_cell.length_c   1.000
_cell.angle_alpha   90.00
_cell.angle_beta   90.00
_cell.angle_gamma   90.00
#
_symmetry.space_group_name_H-M   'P 1'
#
loop_
_entity.id
_entity.type
_entity.pdbx_description
1 polymer ?
#
loop_
_entity_poly.entity_id
_entity_poly.type
_entity_poly.pdbx_seq_one_letter_code
_entity_poly.pdbx_strand_id
1 'polypeptide(L)'
;MPNIIPFESGEIPSFLVDAFKVSFDDFYSKKQVCIPIISIKGKVFHVKRGDEKILVTKPESDGEPAASIEVIVLKAHPGVAKTYYIKGAANNSVEKPDCYSNDGVVPDADARSPQAKRCAACRHNEVGPKVAGEVKKDKACTDKKRLALAPAGQINDVMLLDVPAASLTSWDLYIDLLKKRGALPPAVITKIGFDYTMTYPALVFKPVGLIDEVMAAKVQEVLDSDVLQDVFGGGNNLAEVDNSFEVDIRSGKATRTLNDEEQSTVCGPNGITKAIKIDESDAADLDKMLADLDLSDEE
;
A
#
# COMPACT_ATOMS: atom_id res chain seq x y z
N MET A 1 3.88 18.67 -48.54
CA MET A 1 4.97 17.83 -47.97
C MET A 1 5.71 18.68 -46.97
N PRO A 2 5.91 18.25 -45.72
CA PRO A 2 6.72 19.02 -44.78
C PRO A 2 8.15 19.09 -45.32
N ASN A 3 8.73 20.30 -45.31
CA ASN A 3 10.11 20.51 -45.70
C ASN A 3 11.01 20.02 -44.56
N ILE A 4 11.63 18.85 -44.73
CA ILE A 4 12.44 18.18 -43.71
C ILE A 4 13.89 18.59 -43.91
N ILE A 5 14.49 19.23 -42.91
CA ILE A 5 15.92 19.53 -42.90
C ILE A 5 16.66 18.26 -42.46
N PRO A 6 17.58 17.70 -43.27
CA PRO A 6 18.34 16.50 -42.89
C PRO A 6 19.21 16.76 -41.66
N PHE A 7 19.22 15.84 -40.70
CA PHE A 7 20.01 16.00 -39.47
C PHE A 7 21.52 16.14 -39.73
N GLU A 8 22.02 15.57 -40.82
CA GLU A 8 23.44 15.60 -41.18
C GLU A 8 23.89 16.92 -41.83
N SER A 9 22.96 17.83 -42.14
CA SER A 9 23.29 19.10 -42.78
C SER A 9 23.81 20.11 -41.74
N GLY A 10 25.10 20.04 -41.42
CA GLY A 10 25.86 21.13 -40.78
C GLY A 10 25.33 21.66 -39.45
N GLU A 11 25.57 22.94 -39.19
CA GLU A 11 25.20 23.61 -37.93
C GLU A 11 23.68 23.74 -37.77
N ILE A 12 23.19 23.62 -36.53
CA ILE A 12 21.77 23.70 -36.19
C ILE A 12 21.24 25.10 -36.59
N PRO A 13 20.16 25.17 -37.37
CA PRO A 13 19.54 26.45 -37.72
C PRO A 13 19.22 27.30 -36.49
N SER A 14 19.61 28.57 -36.50
CA SER A 14 19.42 29.50 -35.37
C SER A 14 17.97 29.61 -34.90
N PHE A 15 17.00 29.47 -35.79
CA PHE A 15 15.57 29.51 -35.44
C PHE A 15 15.17 28.39 -34.47
N LEU A 16 15.81 27.22 -34.53
CA LEU A 16 15.55 26.12 -33.60
C LEU A 16 16.13 26.41 -32.21
N VAL A 17 17.31 27.03 -32.17
CA VAL A 17 17.96 27.42 -30.92
C VAL A 17 17.15 28.50 -30.19
N ASP A 18 16.61 29.48 -30.92
CA ASP A 18 15.79 30.55 -30.34
C ASP A 18 14.38 30.08 -29.94
N ALA A 19 13.78 29.17 -30.70
CA ALA A 19 12.45 28.65 -30.44
C ALA A 19 12.41 27.71 -29.22
N PHE A 20 13.47 26.93 -29.01
CA PHE A 20 13.53 25.91 -27.97
C PHE A 20 14.61 26.24 -26.94
N LYS A 21 14.25 27.10 -25.98
CA LYS A 21 15.07 27.42 -24.79
C LYS A 21 15.00 26.30 -23.74
N VAL A 22 15.21 25.05 -24.16
CA VAL A 22 15.22 23.87 -23.29
C VAL A 22 16.65 23.37 -23.16
N SER A 23 17.07 23.03 -21.95
CA SER A 23 18.43 22.51 -21.73
C SER A 23 18.47 21.03 -22.09
N PHE A 24 19.59 20.56 -22.63
CA PHE A 24 19.84 19.13 -22.77
C PHE A 24 19.77 18.39 -21.43
N ASP A 25 20.04 19.06 -20.31
CA ASP A 25 19.86 18.52 -18.97
C ASP A 25 18.41 18.12 -18.66
N ASP A 26 17.43 18.76 -19.29
CA ASP A 26 16.00 18.41 -19.14
C ASP A 26 15.68 17.05 -19.79
N PHE A 27 16.52 16.62 -20.76
CA PHE A 27 16.38 15.34 -21.47
C PHE A 27 17.26 14.24 -20.88
N TYR A 28 18.37 14.60 -20.21
CA TYR A 28 19.27 13.66 -19.56
C TYR A 28 18.98 13.46 -18.07
N SER A 29 18.34 14.43 -17.41
CA SER A 29 17.91 14.27 -16.03
C SER A 29 16.80 13.24 -15.98
N LYS A 30 17.05 12.13 -15.27
CA LYS A 30 15.96 11.38 -14.68
C LYS A 30 15.22 12.38 -13.80
N LYS A 31 14.07 12.89 -14.24
CA LYS A 31 13.20 13.70 -13.38
C LYS A 31 12.84 12.83 -12.19
N GLN A 32 13.58 13.01 -11.10
CA GLN A 32 13.22 12.43 -9.83
C GLN A 32 12.01 13.24 -9.37
N VAL A 33 10.82 12.72 -9.64
CA VAL A 33 9.58 13.38 -9.23
C VAL A 33 9.54 13.36 -7.71
N CYS A 34 9.92 14.48 -7.10
CA CYS A 34 9.87 14.66 -5.66
C CYS A 34 8.41 14.89 -5.24
N ILE A 35 7.74 13.81 -4.86
CA ILE A 35 6.36 13.89 -4.37
C ILE A 35 6.34 14.36 -2.91
N PRO A 36 5.51 15.35 -2.56
CA PRO A 36 5.34 15.77 -1.18
C PRO A 36 4.85 14.63 -0.28
N ILE A 37 5.36 14.58 0.95
CA ILE A 37 4.97 13.57 1.94
C ILE A 37 4.20 14.23 3.08
N ILE A 38 3.02 13.72 3.37
CA ILE A 38 2.24 14.07 4.56
C ILE A 38 2.80 13.30 5.75
N SER A 39 3.48 14.01 6.64
CA SER A 39 4.05 13.50 7.87
C SER A 39 3.10 13.75 9.05
N ILE A 40 2.95 12.73 9.89
CA ILE A 40 2.14 12.82 11.11
C ILE A 40 3.09 12.89 12.31
N LYS A 41 2.99 13.96 13.11
CA LYS A 41 3.73 14.09 14.37
C LYS A 41 2.83 14.70 15.43
N GLY A 42 2.68 14.03 16.58
CA GLY A 42 1.91 14.55 17.70
C GLY A 42 0.43 14.83 17.40
N LYS A 43 -0.21 14.02 16.53
CA LYS A 43 -1.59 14.23 16.03
C LYS A 43 -1.76 15.54 15.25
N VAL A 44 -0.72 15.94 14.54
CA VAL A 44 -0.71 17.11 13.65
C VAL A 44 -0.13 16.71 12.29
N PHE A 45 -0.76 17.20 11.22
CA PHE A 45 -0.32 16.98 9.85
C PHE A 45 0.73 18.02 9.44
N HIS A 46 1.82 17.55 8.85
CA HIS A 46 2.85 18.39 8.24
C HIS A 46 3.05 17.93 6.79
N VAL A 47 3.11 18.86 5.85
CA VAL A 47 3.46 18.56 4.46
C VAL A 47 4.95 18.81 4.28
N LYS A 48 5.69 17.78 3.88
CA LYS A 48 7.10 17.88 3.50
C LYS A 48 7.23 18.07 2.00
N ARG A 49 7.82 19.19 1.57
CA ARG A 49 8.21 19.44 0.17
C ARG A 49 9.73 19.64 0.14
N GLY A 50 10.45 18.63 -0.33
CA GLY A 50 11.91 18.62 -0.22
C GLY A 50 12.33 18.72 1.26
N ASP A 51 13.08 19.78 1.59
CA ASP A 51 13.58 20.03 2.94
C ASP A 51 12.60 20.84 3.82
N GLU A 52 11.58 21.46 3.22
CA GLU A 52 10.63 22.29 3.96
C GLU A 52 9.50 21.45 4.59
N LYS A 53 9.19 21.75 5.85
CA LYS A 53 8.09 21.15 6.62
C LYS A 53 7.06 22.23 6.93
N ILE A 54 5.93 22.18 6.24
CA ILE A 54 4.84 23.14 6.41
C ILE A 54 3.77 22.52 7.30
N LEU A 55 3.34 23.24 8.34
CA LEU A 55 2.23 22.84 9.20
C LEU A 55 0.91 23.02 8.43
N VAL A 56 0.05 22.01 8.42
CA VAL A 56 -1.30 22.15 7.85
C VAL A 56 -2.18 22.86 8.88
N THR A 57 -2.62 24.08 8.56
CA THR A 57 -3.52 24.88 9.39
C THR A 57 -4.94 24.86 8.85
N LYS A 58 -5.93 25.15 9.70
CA LYS A 58 -7.31 25.32 9.24
C LYS A 58 -7.43 26.63 8.45
N PRO A 59 -8.30 26.68 7.42
CA PRO A 59 -8.52 27.90 6.64
C PRO A 59 -9.19 29.04 7.43
N GLU A 60 -9.87 28.74 8.55
CA GLU A 60 -10.69 29.70 9.30
C GLU A 60 -10.12 30.07 10.69
N SER A 61 -8.89 29.66 11.03
CA SER A 61 -8.29 30.02 12.32
C SER A 61 -6.85 30.52 12.17
N ASP A 62 -6.45 31.44 13.07
CA ASP A 62 -5.14 32.07 13.13
C ASP A 62 -4.04 31.06 13.52
N GLY A 63 -3.66 30.20 12.57
CA GLY A 63 -2.51 29.30 12.69
C GLY A 63 -2.74 28.03 13.52
N GLU A 64 -3.98 27.66 13.85
CA GLU A 64 -4.23 26.41 14.56
C GLU A 64 -3.98 25.18 13.65
N PRO A 65 -3.41 24.09 14.19
CA PRO A 65 -3.22 22.86 13.44
C PRO A 65 -4.56 22.26 12.99
N ALA A 66 -4.61 21.76 11.76
CA ALA A 66 -5.77 21.05 11.23
C ALA A 66 -5.94 19.71 11.98
N ALA A 67 -7.09 19.54 12.64
CA ALA A 67 -7.47 18.30 13.31
C ALA A 67 -7.76 17.15 12.33
N SER A 68 -8.09 17.50 11.09
CA SER A 68 -8.42 16.58 10.00
C SER A 68 -8.15 17.23 8.66
N ILE A 69 -7.86 16.41 7.66
CA ILE A 69 -7.69 16.83 6.26
C ILE A 69 -8.73 16.14 5.38
N GLU A 70 -9.15 16.82 4.32
CA GLU A 70 -10.08 16.30 3.31
C GLU A 70 -9.32 16.01 2.02
N VAL A 71 -9.30 14.73 1.65
CA VAL A 71 -8.47 14.22 0.58
C VAL A 71 -9.24 13.19 -0.26
N ILE A 72 -8.82 13.03 -1.50
CA ILE A 72 -9.24 11.96 -2.38
C ILE A 72 -8.13 10.92 -2.39
N VAL A 73 -8.47 9.65 -2.17
CA VAL A 73 -7.49 8.56 -2.21
C VAL A 73 -7.37 8.07 -3.65
N LEU A 74 -6.23 8.35 -4.29
CA LEU A 74 -5.99 8.01 -5.69
C LEU A 74 -5.59 6.54 -5.82
N LYS A 75 -4.54 6.14 -5.11
CA LYS A 75 -3.99 4.78 -5.18
C LYS A 75 -3.44 4.36 -3.84
N ALA A 76 -3.58 3.08 -3.54
CA ALA A 76 -2.98 2.45 -2.37
C ALA A 76 -2.02 1.36 -2.84
N HIS A 77 -0.83 1.30 -2.24
CA HIS A 77 0.08 0.18 -2.50
C HIS A 77 -0.56 -1.14 -2.02
N PRO A 78 -0.58 -2.24 -2.79
CA PRO A 78 -1.20 -3.50 -2.37
C PRO A 78 -0.51 -4.14 -1.15
N GLY A 79 0.83 -4.06 -1.11
CA GLY A 79 1.63 -4.50 0.03
C GLY A 79 1.69 -3.50 1.19
N VAL A 80 2.43 -3.86 2.24
CA VAL A 80 2.67 -3.02 3.42
C VAL A 80 4.16 -2.79 3.53
N ALA A 81 4.59 -1.52 3.44
CA ALA A 81 5.97 -1.14 3.56
C ALA A 81 6.51 -1.48 4.96
N LYS A 82 7.77 -1.91 4.99
CA LYS A 82 8.49 -2.36 6.18
C LYS A 82 9.64 -1.42 6.47
N THR A 83 9.85 -1.09 7.73
CA THR A 83 11.01 -0.30 8.14
C THR A 83 11.57 -0.82 9.46
N TYR A 84 12.88 -1.02 9.51
CA TYR A 84 13.59 -1.50 10.69
C TYR A 84 14.87 -0.69 10.95
N TYR A 85 15.06 -0.37 12.23
CA TYR A 85 16.22 0.34 12.75
C TYR A 85 16.89 -0.53 13.80
N ILE A 86 18.17 -0.85 13.63
CA ILE A 86 18.93 -1.73 14.54
C ILE A 86 19.05 -1.09 15.92
N LYS A 87 19.30 0.22 15.96
CA LYS A 87 19.46 0.99 17.20
C LYS A 87 18.12 1.46 17.81
N GLY A 88 17.00 1.05 17.22
CA GLY A 88 15.68 1.63 17.49
C GLY A 88 15.52 3.00 16.84
N ALA A 89 14.30 3.34 16.43
CA ALA A 89 14.02 4.65 15.87
C ALA A 89 13.97 5.69 17.02
N ALA A 90 14.94 6.59 17.08
CA ALA A 90 14.78 7.78 17.90
C ALA A 90 13.63 8.63 17.32
N ASN A 91 12.74 9.15 18.17
CA ASN A 91 11.49 9.86 17.82
C ASN A 91 11.64 11.12 16.93
N ASN A 92 12.85 11.45 16.45
CA ASN A 92 13.08 12.49 15.46
C ASN A 92 14.19 12.19 14.43
N SER A 93 14.80 11.01 14.42
CA SER A 93 15.96 10.77 13.57
C SER A 93 15.56 10.80 12.09
N VAL A 94 16.30 11.59 11.30
CA VAL A 94 16.18 11.66 9.84
C VAL A 94 17.03 10.56 9.17
N GLU A 95 17.63 9.68 9.98
CA GLU A 95 18.48 8.61 9.47
C GLU A 95 17.69 7.64 8.59
N LYS A 96 18.32 7.27 7.47
CA LYS A 96 17.84 6.19 6.62
C LYS A 96 17.77 4.91 7.46
N PRO A 97 16.67 4.13 7.37
CA PRO A 97 16.57 2.86 8.07
C PRO A 97 17.67 1.89 7.64
N ASP A 98 18.11 1.04 8.58
CA ASP A 98 19.10 0.00 8.30
C ASP A 98 18.55 -1.03 7.31
N CYS A 99 17.28 -1.41 7.48
CA CYS A 99 16.56 -2.31 6.58
C CYS A 99 15.17 -1.74 6.28
N TYR A 100 14.78 -1.72 5.01
CA TYR A 100 13.43 -1.33 4.61
C TYR A 100 12.99 -2.09 3.35
N SER A 101 11.68 -2.11 3.13
CA SER A 101 11.05 -2.68 1.94
C SER A 101 9.84 -1.83 1.59
N ASN A 102 9.76 -1.34 0.37
CA ASN A 102 8.58 -0.61 -0.11
C ASN A 102 7.38 -1.55 -0.33
N ASP A 103 7.62 -2.76 -0.85
CA ASP A 103 6.54 -3.70 -1.18
C ASP A 103 6.14 -4.60 0.00
N GLY A 104 7.05 -4.76 0.96
CA GLY A 104 6.88 -5.63 2.11
C GLY A 104 7.18 -7.11 1.86
N VAL A 105 7.76 -7.45 0.69
CA VAL A 105 8.08 -8.83 0.29
C VAL A 105 9.58 -9.13 0.47
N VAL A 106 10.44 -8.31 -0.13
CA VAL A 106 11.90 -8.39 -0.05
C VAL A 106 12.49 -7.03 0.34
N PRO A 107 13.59 -6.97 1.09
CA PRO A 107 14.28 -5.70 1.32
C PRO A 107 14.69 -5.06 0.00
N ASP A 108 14.61 -3.73 -0.08
CA ASP A 108 15.05 -2.98 -1.25
C ASP A 108 16.56 -3.15 -1.47
N ALA A 109 17.00 -3.12 -2.73
CA ALA A 109 18.38 -3.40 -3.12
C ALA A 109 19.39 -2.40 -2.54
N ASP A 110 18.94 -1.19 -2.21
CA ASP A 110 19.75 -0.11 -1.62
C ASP A 110 19.59 -0.02 -0.08
N ALA A 111 18.98 -1.02 0.55
CA ALA A 111 18.96 -1.16 2.00
C ALA A 111 20.37 -1.42 2.55
N ARG A 112 20.76 -0.70 3.59
CA ARG A 112 22.15 -0.71 4.10
C ARG A 112 22.53 -2.05 4.74
N SER A 113 21.59 -2.66 5.46
CA SER A 113 21.79 -3.90 6.20
C SER A 113 20.50 -4.74 6.17
N PRO A 114 20.25 -5.47 5.06
CA PRO A 114 19.06 -6.32 4.94
C PRO A 114 19.09 -7.44 5.99
N GLN A 115 18.05 -7.54 6.81
CA GLN A 115 18.00 -8.51 7.92
C GLN A 115 17.63 -9.93 7.48
N ALA A 116 16.97 -10.08 6.34
CA ALA A 116 16.53 -11.38 5.81
C ALA A 116 16.34 -11.30 4.29
N LYS A 117 16.34 -12.45 3.59
CA LYS A 117 16.05 -12.51 2.14
C LYS A 117 14.59 -12.18 1.80
N ARG A 118 13.66 -12.48 2.71
CA ARG A 118 12.23 -12.19 2.58
C ARG A 118 11.71 -11.60 3.89
N CYS A 119 10.90 -10.56 3.81
CA CYS A 119 10.34 -9.88 4.98
C CYS A 119 9.43 -10.82 5.80
N ALA A 120 8.72 -11.74 5.15
CA ALA A 120 7.86 -12.72 5.82
C ALA A 120 8.64 -13.67 6.75
N ALA A 121 9.89 -14.00 6.42
CA ALA A 121 10.74 -14.90 7.21
C ALA A 121 11.67 -14.16 8.18
N CYS A 122 11.49 -12.84 8.35
CA CYS A 122 12.36 -12.04 9.20
C CYS A 122 11.92 -12.14 10.67
N ARG A 123 12.86 -12.45 11.57
CA ARG A 123 12.62 -12.47 13.02
C ARG A 123 12.10 -11.15 13.57
N HIS A 124 12.50 -10.02 12.97
CA HIS A 124 12.02 -8.69 13.37
C HIS A 124 10.59 -8.40 12.89
N ASN A 125 10.07 -9.19 11.95
CA ASN A 125 8.71 -9.06 11.42
C ASN A 125 7.69 -9.90 12.22
N GLU A 126 8.14 -10.69 13.18
CA GLU A 126 7.29 -11.55 14.01
C GLU A 126 6.60 -10.75 15.12
N VAL A 127 5.32 -11.02 15.34
CA VAL A 127 4.57 -10.50 16.49
C VAL A 127 4.80 -11.47 17.65
N GLY A 128 5.35 -10.96 18.76
CA GLY A 128 5.61 -11.81 19.93
C GLY A 128 4.31 -12.36 20.53
N PRO A 129 4.30 -13.60 21.04
CA PRO A 129 3.14 -14.15 21.73
C PRO A 129 2.81 -13.28 22.95
N LYS A 130 1.51 -13.04 23.17
CA LYS A 130 1.04 -12.36 24.38
C LYS A 130 1.14 -13.35 25.54
N VAL A 131 2.18 -13.23 26.36
CA VAL A 131 2.27 -13.99 27.62
C VAL A 131 1.32 -13.34 28.64
N ALA A 132 0.60 -14.15 29.40
CA ALA A 132 -0.34 -13.66 30.40
C ALA A 132 0.39 -12.82 31.47
N GLY A 133 0.04 -11.54 31.60
CA GLY A 133 0.65 -10.61 32.56
C GLY A 133 1.70 -9.66 31.96
N GLU A 134 2.16 -9.87 30.73
CA GLU A 134 3.09 -8.96 30.05
C GLU A 134 2.42 -8.11 28.97
N VAL A 135 2.96 -6.91 28.77
CA VAL A 135 2.59 -6.04 27.65
C VAL A 135 2.96 -6.78 26.36
N LYS A 136 2.01 -6.86 25.42
CA LYS A 136 2.22 -7.50 24.12
C LYS A 136 3.51 -6.98 23.51
N LYS A 137 4.45 -7.88 23.20
CA LYS A 137 5.72 -7.48 22.61
C LYS A 137 5.46 -6.96 21.21
N ASP A 138 5.61 -5.65 21.05
CA ASP A 138 5.45 -5.00 19.76
C ASP A 138 6.50 -5.51 18.79
N LYS A 139 6.07 -5.58 17.54
CA LYS A 139 6.90 -5.98 16.42
C LYS A 139 8.03 -4.97 16.23
N ALA A 140 9.26 -5.46 16.10
CA ALA A 140 10.44 -4.61 15.96
C ALA A 140 10.48 -3.90 14.59
N CYS A 141 10.04 -4.58 13.53
CA CYS A 141 9.87 -4.00 12.21
C CYS A 141 8.53 -3.25 12.13
N THR A 142 8.58 -1.95 11.83
CA THR A 142 7.38 -1.12 11.69
C THR A 142 6.71 -1.37 10.34
N ASP A 143 5.39 -1.55 10.37
CA ASP A 143 4.54 -1.66 9.20
C ASP A 143 3.90 -0.31 8.85
N LYS A 144 3.89 0.05 7.56
CA LYS A 144 3.25 1.26 7.03
C LYS A 144 2.53 0.96 5.72
N LYS A 145 1.33 1.49 5.53
CA LYS A 145 0.63 1.40 4.23
C LYS A 145 0.78 2.72 3.50
N ARG A 146 1.36 2.70 2.30
CA ARG A 146 1.58 3.89 1.49
C ARG A 146 0.35 4.19 0.64
N LEU A 147 -0.18 5.39 0.77
CA LEU A 147 -1.31 5.92 0.01
C LEU A 147 -0.89 7.14 -0.78
N ALA A 148 -1.35 7.27 -2.02
CA ALA A 148 -1.30 8.50 -2.79
C ALA A 148 -2.63 9.21 -2.67
N LEU A 149 -2.57 10.47 -2.30
CA LEU A 149 -3.68 11.31 -1.95
C LEU A 149 -3.61 12.60 -2.75
N ALA A 150 -4.75 13.19 -3.07
CA ALA A 150 -4.83 14.56 -3.53
C ALA A 150 -5.75 15.36 -2.59
N PRO A 151 -5.37 16.58 -2.15
CA PRO A 151 -6.28 17.46 -1.43
C PRO A 151 -7.52 17.77 -2.27
N ALA A 152 -8.71 17.80 -1.65
CA ALA A 152 -9.96 18.04 -2.38
C ALA A 152 -9.97 19.39 -3.15
N GLY A 153 -9.28 20.41 -2.63
CA GLY A 153 -9.15 21.71 -3.30
C GLY A 153 -8.09 21.77 -4.41
N GLN A 154 -7.17 20.80 -4.49
CA GLN A 154 -6.04 20.80 -5.41
C GLN A 154 -5.75 19.38 -5.89
N ILE A 155 -6.57 18.88 -6.83
CA ILE A 155 -6.52 17.49 -7.32
C ILE A 155 -5.18 17.17 -8.02
N ASN A 156 -4.56 18.18 -8.65
CA ASN A 156 -3.30 18.01 -9.37
C ASN A 156 -2.08 17.88 -8.44
N ASP A 157 -2.23 18.15 -7.15
CA ASP A 157 -1.14 18.09 -6.17
C ASP A 157 -1.16 16.74 -5.45
N VAL A 158 -0.53 15.75 -6.07
CA VAL A 158 -0.43 14.40 -5.51
C VAL A 158 0.56 14.39 -4.36
N MET A 159 0.16 13.82 -3.22
CA MET A 159 0.95 13.66 -2.02
C MET A 159 0.96 12.22 -1.55
N LEU A 160 2.00 11.83 -0.81
CA LEU A 160 2.13 10.52 -0.20
C LEU A 160 1.82 10.56 1.30
N LEU A 161 1.01 9.62 1.77
CA LEU A 161 0.76 9.40 3.19
C LEU A 161 1.13 7.96 3.56
N ASP A 162 2.00 7.82 4.54
CA ASP A 162 2.29 6.55 5.18
C ASP A 162 1.34 6.36 6.38
N VAL A 163 0.37 5.47 6.23
CA VAL A 163 -0.57 5.09 7.29
C VAL A 163 0.14 4.16 8.28
N PRO A 164 0.16 4.49 9.58
CA PRO A 164 0.84 3.67 10.59
C PRO A 164 0.09 2.36 10.85
N ALA A 165 0.81 1.35 11.36
CA ALA A 165 0.26 0.04 11.70
C ALA A 165 -1.03 0.08 12.55
N ALA A 166 -1.10 1.03 13.49
CA ALA A 166 -2.23 1.21 14.39
C ALA A 166 -3.53 1.66 13.68
N SER A 167 -3.45 2.03 12.40
CA SER A 167 -4.56 2.56 11.60
C SER A 167 -4.86 1.71 10.37
N LEU A 168 -4.23 0.53 10.26
CA LEU A 168 -4.51 -0.40 9.17
C LEU A 168 -5.92 -0.99 9.33
N THR A 169 -6.33 -1.34 10.56
CA THR A 169 -7.69 -1.83 10.81
C THR A 169 -8.76 -0.78 10.47
N SER A 170 -8.53 0.50 10.80
CA SER A 170 -9.48 1.56 10.45
C SER A 170 -9.53 1.83 8.95
N TRP A 171 -8.43 1.64 8.24
CA TRP A 171 -8.36 1.68 6.78
C TRP A 171 -9.17 0.54 6.15
N ASP A 172 -9.00 -0.70 6.61
CA ASP A 172 -9.71 -1.86 6.07
C ASP A 172 -11.23 -1.73 6.27
N LEU A 173 -11.67 -1.29 7.46
CA LEU A 173 -13.08 -1.00 7.73
C LEU A 173 -13.67 0.07 6.81
N TYR A 174 -12.88 1.09 6.49
CA TYR A 174 -13.29 2.13 5.55
C TYR A 174 -13.44 1.60 4.12
N ILE A 175 -12.50 0.76 3.66
CA ILE A 175 -12.60 0.12 2.34
C ILE A 175 -13.81 -0.82 2.26
N ASP A 176 -14.08 -1.58 3.31
CA ASP A 176 -15.26 -2.47 3.35
C ASP A 176 -16.57 -1.68 3.35
N LEU A 177 -16.62 -0.52 3.99
CA LEU A 177 -17.76 0.40 3.92
C LEU A 177 -17.99 0.87 2.47
N LEU A 178 -16.93 1.27 1.77
CA LEU A 178 -17.02 1.70 0.38
C LEU A 178 -17.46 0.57 -0.56
N LYS A 179 -16.91 -0.63 -0.39
CA LYS A 179 -17.31 -1.83 -1.14
C LYS A 179 -18.79 -2.12 -1.00
N LYS A 180 -19.34 -2.04 0.22
CA LYS A 180 -20.79 -2.23 0.47
C LYS A 180 -21.67 -1.23 -0.28
N ARG A 181 -21.15 -0.03 -0.56
CA ARG A 181 -21.85 1.03 -1.31
C ARG A 181 -21.59 0.95 -2.82
N GLY A 182 -20.67 0.11 -3.28
CA GLY A 182 -20.24 0.07 -4.67
C GLY A 182 -19.46 1.31 -5.12
N ALA A 183 -18.88 2.06 -4.18
CA ALA A 183 -18.09 3.25 -4.48
C ALA A 183 -16.60 2.91 -4.45
N LEU A 184 -15.84 3.43 -5.43
CA LEU A 184 -14.38 3.30 -5.45
C LEU A 184 -13.72 4.41 -4.61
N PRO A 185 -12.57 4.14 -3.96
CA PRO A 185 -11.86 5.17 -3.17
C PRO A 185 -11.57 6.48 -3.92
N PRO A 186 -11.20 6.49 -5.22
CA PRO A 186 -10.98 7.74 -5.97
C PRO A 186 -12.25 8.55 -6.20
N ALA A 187 -13.44 7.96 -6.08
CA ALA A 187 -14.71 8.64 -6.30
C ALA A 187 -15.25 9.32 -5.03
N VAL A 188 -14.54 9.23 -3.90
CA VAL A 188 -15.04 9.63 -2.58
C VAL A 188 -14.10 10.64 -1.93
N ILE A 189 -14.67 11.76 -1.50
CA ILE A 189 -13.97 12.72 -0.63
C ILE A 189 -13.91 12.12 0.76
N THR A 190 -12.70 11.97 1.27
CA THR A 190 -12.40 11.27 2.52
C THR A 190 -11.77 12.19 3.52
N LYS A 191 -12.37 12.26 4.70
CA LYS A 191 -11.82 12.98 5.84
C LYS A 191 -10.91 12.05 6.63
N ILE A 192 -9.64 12.41 6.70
CA ILE A 192 -8.63 11.74 7.52
C ILE A 192 -8.45 12.59 8.78
N GLY A 193 -8.71 12.00 9.95
CA GLY A 193 -8.51 12.65 11.24
C GLY A 193 -7.79 11.73 12.22
N PHE A 194 -7.57 12.23 13.44
CA PHE A 194 -6.98 11.43 14.52
C PHE A 194 -8.03 10.86 15.45
N ASP A 195 -7.76 9.69 16.00
CA ASP A 195 -8.46 9.20 17.18
C ASP A 195 -7.85 9.86 18.44
N TYR A 196 -8.66 10.66 19.11
CA TYR A 196 -8.26 11.34 20.34
C TYR A 196 -8.33 10.45 21.57
N THR A 197 -8.98 9.28 21.48
CA THR A 197 -9.09 8.32 22.59
C THR A 197 -7.80 7.52 22.81
N MET A 198 -6.97 7.39 21.77
CA MET A 198 -5.69 6.67 21.82
C MET A 198 -4.51 7.61 22.13
N THR A 199 -3.49 7.14 22.86
CA THR A 199 -2.30 7.96 23.17
C THR A 199 -1.34 8.10 21.98
N TYR A 200 -1.40 7.16 21.04
CA TYR A 200 -0.63 7.17 19.80
C TYR A 200 -1.43 7.81 18.65
N PRO A 201 -0.77 8.28 17.57
CA PRO A 201 -1.43 8.92 16.44
C PRO A 201 -2.12 7.89 15.54
N ALA A 202 -3.28 7.40 15.97
CA ALA A 202 -4.15 6.57 15.12
C ALA A 202 -4.99 7.44 14.20
N LEU A 203 -5.03 7.10 12.91
CA LEU A 203 -5.86 7.71 11.89
C LEU A 203 -7.23 7.05 11.81
N VAL A 204 -8.24 7.87 11.57
CA VAL A 204 -9.61 7.47 11.29
C VAL A 204 -10.01 8.04 9.93
N PHE A 205 -10.60 7.18 9.09
CA PHE A 205 -11.06 7.52 7.75
C PHE A 205 -12.58 7.60 7.75
N LYS A 206 -13.14 8.72 7.30
CA LYS A 206 -14.59 8.91 7.17
C LYS A 206 -14.94 9.41 5.77
N PRO A 207 -15.86 8.77 5.04
CA PRO A 207 -16.34 9.31 3.78
C PRO A 207 -17.22 10.54 4.04
N VAL A 208 -16.94 11.65 3.38
CA VAL A 208 -17.71 12.90 3.48
C VAL A 208 -18.78 12.94 2.39
N GLY A 209 -18.40 12.64 1.15
CA GLY A 209 -19.28 12.73 0.00
C GLY A 209 -18.64 12.15 -1.26
N LEU A 210 -19.44 12.09 -2.33
CA LEU A 210 -18.97 11.73 -3.66
C LEU A 210 -18.44 12.98 -4.38
N ILE A 211 -17.49 12.77 -5.28
CA ILE A 211 -17.01 13.84 -6.17
C ILE A 211 -18.05 14.13 -7.26
N ASP A 212 -17.99 15.34 -7.81
CA ASP A 212 -18.78 15.72 -8.98
C ASP A 212 -18.11 15.25 -10.28
N GLU A 213 -18.83 15.38 -11.40
CA GLU A 213 -18.34 14.95 -12.72
C GLU A 213 -17.07 15.71 -13.15
N VAL A 214 -16.98 16.99 -12.79
CA VAL A 214 -15.82 17.85 -13.13
C VAL A 214 -14.57 17.42 -12.37
N MET A 215 -14.69 17.11 -11.07
CA MET A 215 -13.58 16.56 -10.29
C MET A 215 -13.25 15.13 -10.75
N ALA A 216 -14.24 14.32 -11.12
CA ALA A 216 -14.01 12.97 -11.61
C ALA A 216 -13.11 12.94 -12.86
N ALA A 217 -13.34 13.84 -13.83
CA ALA A 217 -12.49 13.95 -15.02
C ALA A 217 -11.03 14.29 -14.66
N LYS A 218 -10.82 15.22 -13.72
CA LYS A 218 -9.46 15.58 -13.25
C LYS A 218 -8.79 14.45 -12.50
N VAL A 219 -9.54 13.73 -11.66
CA VAL A 219 -9.02 12.58 -10.93
C VAL A 219 -8.59 11.49 -11.89
N GLN A 220 -9.36 11.23 -12.96
CA GLN A 220 -8.99 10.28 -14.01
C GLN A 220 -7.67 10.68 -14.70
N GLU A 221 -7.52 11.94 -15.10
CA GLU A 221 -6.27 12.44 -15.70
C GLU A 221 -5.07 12.23 -14.76
N VAL A 222 -5.25 12.48 -13.46
CA VAL A 222 -4.19 12.26 -12.46
C VAL A 222 -3.92 10.77 -12.24
N LEU A 223 -4.94 9.91 -12.29
CA LEU A 223 -4.81 8.46 -12.17
C LEU A 223 -3.98 7.85 -13.30
N ASP A 224 -4.16 8.38 -14.51
CA ASP A 224 -3.44 7.95 -15.72
C ASP A 224 -2.03 8.53 -15.81
N SER A 225 -1.68 9.50 -14.96
CA SER A 225 -0.36 10.11 -14.98
C SER A 225 0.76 9.14 -14.59
N ASP A 226 1.87 9.20 -15.32
CA ASP A 226 3.08 8.39 -15.07
C ASP A 226 3.62 8.56 -13.64
N VAL A 227 3.34 9.70 -13.02
CA VAL A 227 3.74 10.04 -11.65
C VAL A 227 3.26 8.98 -10.64
N LEU A 228 2.03 8.49 -10.75
CA LEU A 228 1.52 7.47 -9.83
C LEU A 228 2.14 6.09 -10.11
N GLN A 229 2.48 5.79 -11.37
CA GLN A 229 3.11 4.52 -11.73
C GLN A 229 4.56 4.47 -11.25
N ASP A 230 5.29 5.57 -11.35
CA ASP A 230 6.68 5.67 -10.87
C ASP A 230 6.78 5.47 -9.35
N VAL A 231 5.78 5.91 -8.60
CA VAL A 231 5.79 5.92 -7.13
C VAL A 231 5.43 4.58 -6.52
N PHE A 232 4.50 3.87 -7.15
CA PHE A 232 4.07 2.55 -6.68
C PHE A 232 4.78 1.41 -7.42
N GLY A 233 5.65 1.73 -8.37
CA GLY A 233 6.25 0.77 -9.28
C GLY A 233 5.21 0.30 -10.29
N GLY A 234 5.53 0.37 -11.58
CA GLY A 234 4.72 -0.16 -12.68
C GLY A 234 4.65 -1.68 -12.67
N GLY A 235 4.10 -2.26 -11.62
CA GLY A 235 3.61 -3.63 -11.58
C GLY A 235 2.10 -3.55 -11.72
N ASN A 236 1.60 -3.63 -12.95
CA ASN A 236 0.20 -3.94 -13.22
C ASN A 236 -0.11 -5.33 -12.62
N ASN A 237 -0.41 -5.37 -11.33
CA ASN A 237 -1.30 -6.36 -10.74
C ASN A 237 -2.67 -5.69 -10.60
N LEU A 238 -3.18 -5.18 -11.72
CA LEU A 238 -4.62 -5.04 -11.88
C LEU A 238 -5.12 -6.47 -12.05
N ALA A 239 -5.44 -7.13 -10.94
CA ALA A 239 -6.43 -8.18 -11.00
C ALA A 239 -7.68 -7.50 -11.58
N GLU A 240 -8.05 -7.88 -12.80
CA GLU A 240 -9.27 -7.44 -13.46
C GLU A 240 -10.42 -7.71 -12.48
N VAL A 241 -10.94 -6.64 -11.88
CA VAL A 241 -12.20 -6.73 -11.15
C VAL A 241 -13.25 -6.72 -12.25
N ASP A 242 -13.72 -7.92 -12.62
CA ASP A 242 -14.87 -8.11 -13.49
C ASP A 242 -16.04 -7.27 -12.94
N ASN A 243 -16.23 -6.10 -13.55
CA ASN A 243 -17.22 -5.13 -13.12
C ASN A 243 -18.54 -5.36 -13.86
N SER A 244 -18.99 -6.62 -13.89
CA SER A 244 -20.33 -6.99 -14.34
C SER A 244 -21.25 -7.17 -13.13
N PHE A 245 -21.54 -6.08 -12.43
CA PHE A 245 -22.65 -6.03 -11.47
C PHE A 245 -23.80 -5.25 -12.11
N GLU A 246 -24.61 -5.95 -12.91
CA GLU A 246 -25.92 -5.43 -13.31
C GLU A 246 -26.85 -5.45 -12.08
N VAL A 247 -27.19 -4.25 -11.60
CA VAL A 247 -28.24 -4.08 -10.60
C VAL A 247 -29.57 -4.03 -11.33
N ASP A 248 -30.33 -5.13 -11.29
CA ASP A 248 -31.72 -5.12 -11.76
C ASP A 248 -32.62 -4.44 -10.70
N ILE A 249 -32.89 -3.14 -10.88
CA ILE A 249 -33.66 -2.26 -9.96
C ILE A 249 -35.17 -2.57 -9.99
N ARG A 250 -35.57 -3.85 -10.07
CA ARG A 250 -36.99 -4.24 -10.08
C ARG A 250 -37.37 -5.38 -9.15
N SER A 251 -36.41 -6.01 -8.48
CA SER A 251 -36.70 -7.10 -7.54
C SER A 251 -35.78 -6.98 -6.33
N GLY A 252 -36.32 -6.46 -5.21
CA GLY A 252 -35.64 -6.37 -3.93
C GLY A 252 -35.41 -7.75 -3.29
N LYS A 253 -34.60 -8.61 -3.92
CA LYS A 253 -34.20 -9.91 -3.37
C LYS A 253 -32.79 -10.28 -3.84
N ALA A 254 -31.82 -10.15 -2.95
CA ALA A 254 -30.47 -10.67 -3.15
C ALA A 254 -30.52 -12.21 -3.03
N THR A 255 -30.20 -12.91 -4.12
CA THR A 255 -30.01 -14.36 -4.10
C THR A 255 -28.59 -14.66 -4.54
N ARG A 256 -27.82 -15.32 -3.67
CA ARG A 256 -26.45 -15.77 -3.92
C ARG A 256 -26.50 -17.21 -4.40
N THR A 257 -26.14 -17.46 -5.65
CA THR A 257 -25.86 -18.81 -6.14
C THR A 257 -24.39 -19.12 -5.84
N LEU A 258 -24.15 -20.11 -4.98
CA LEU A 258 -22.83 -20.70 -4.78
C LEU A 258 -22.68 -21.83 -5.81
N ASN A 259 -21.72 -21.70 -6.71
CA ASN A 259 -21.14 -22.86 -7.39
C ASN A 259 -19.75 -23.06 -6.78
N ASP A 260 -19.59 -24.21 -6.12
CA ASP A 260 -18.29 -24.82 -5.83
C ASP A 260 -17.71 -25.40 -7.14
N GLU A 261 -16.39 -25.65 -7.13
CA GLU A 261 -15.51 -26.10 -8.24
C GLU A 261 -14.98 -24.92 -9.10
N GLU A 262 -13.68 -24.67 -9.32
CA GLU A 262 -12.48 -25.48 -9.17
C GLU A 262 -11.21 -24.59 -9.17
N GLN A 263 -10.25 -25.01 -8.34
CA GLN A 263 -8.79 -25.08 -8.54
C GLN A 263 -7.96 -23.90 -9.10
N SER A 264 -7.19 -23.35 -8.16
CA SER A 264 -5.86 -22.73 -8.30
C SER A 264 -4.91 -23.51 -9.23
N THR A 265 -4.38 -22.84 -10.25
CA THR A 265 -3.18 -23.28 -10.97
C THR A 265 -2.05 -22.28 -10.75
N VAL A 266 -1.01 -22.77 -10.08
CA VAL A 266 0.26 -22.07 -9.85
C VAL A 266 1.18 -22.40 -11.02
N CYS A 267 1.67 -21.37 -11.73
CA CYS A 267 2.78 -21.51 -12.67
C CYS A 267 4.11 -21.42 -11.90
N GLY A 268 4.76 -22.57 -11.71
CA GLY A 268 6.16 -22.69 -11.29
C GLY A 268 6.95 -23.51 -12.32
N PRO A 269 8.23 -23.18 -12.60
CA PRO A 269 8.97 -23.71 -13.73
C PRO A 269 9.49 -25.14 -13.50
N ASN A 270 9.51 -25.89 -14.60
CA ASN A 270 9.96 -27.26 -14.80
C ASN A 270 11.22 -27.69 -14.02
N GLY A 271 11.23 -28.94 -13.55
CA GLY A 271 12.48 -29.69 -13.45
C GLY A 271 12.49 -30.94 -12.56
N ILE A 272 12.17 -32.09 -13.16
CA ILE A 272 12.67 -33.45 -12.86
C ILE A 272 11.94 -34.24 -11.77
N THR A 273 11.22 -35.23 -12.28
CA THR A 273 10.54 -36.36 -11.65
C THR A 273 11.49 -37.34 -10.97
N LYS A 274 11.09 -37.83 -9.79
CA LYS A 274 11.38 -39.21 -9.36
C LYS A 274 10.22 -39.73 -8.51
N ALA A 275 9.54 -40.74 -9.04
CA ALA A 275 8.42 -41.41 -8.40
C ALA A 275 8.91 -42.25 -7.21
N ILE A 276 8.25 -42.12 -6.06
CA ILE A 276 8.25 -43.10 -4.98
C ILE A 276 6.78 -43.48 -4.78
N LYS A 277 6.46 -44.75 -5.11
CA LYS A 277 5.17 -45.37 -4.79
C LYS A 277 5.16 -45.68 -3.31
N ILE A 278 4.06 -45.35 -2.63
CA ILE A 278 3.77 -45.81 -1.27
C ILE A 278 2.61 -46.79 -1.42
N ASP A 279 2.89 -48.07 -1.16
CA ASP A 279 1.92 -49.15 -1.13
C ASP A 279 1.14 -49.16 0.19
N GLU A 280 -0.13 -49.53 0.13
CA GLU A 280 -1.04 -49.73 1.25
C GLU A 280 -0.62 -50.93 2.12
N SER A 281 -0.05 -50.68 3.31
CA SER A 281 0.08 -51.74 4.33
C SER A 281 0.02 -51.32 5.80
N ASP A 282 -0.09 -50.02 6.13
CA ASP A 282 0.10 -49.60 7.53
C ASP A 282 -1.21 -49.39 8.32
N ALA A 283 -2.28 -50.08 7.91
CA ALA A 283 -3.57 -50.12 8.62
C ALA A 283 -3.71 -51.33 9.57
N ALA A 284 -2.63 -52.03 9.91
CA ALA A 284 -2.65 -53.22 10.77
C ALA A 284 -2.03 -53.02 12.17
N ASP A 285 -1.46 -51.86 12.49
CA ASP A 285 -0.74 -51.64 13.76
C ASP A 285 -1.56 -50.93 14.86
N LEU A 286 -2.83 -50.57 14.60
CA LEU A 286 -3.69 -49.92 15.60
C LEU A 286 -4.59 -50.89 16.38
N ASP A 287 -4.91 -52.08 15.85
CA ASP A 287 -5.72 -53.09 16.56
C ASP A 287 -4.90 -53.94 17.55
N LYS A 288 -3.57 -53.93 17.43
CA LYS A 288 -2.68 -54.66 18.35
C LYS A 288 -2.40 -53.91 19.66
N MET A 289 -2.63 -52.60 19.69
CA MET A 289 -2.39 -51.77 20.89
C MET A 289 -3.61 -51.64 21.81
N LEU A 290 -4.79 -52.14 21.39
CA LEU A 290 -6.01 -52.16 22.21
C LEU A 290 -6.23 -53.49 22.96
N ALA A 291 -5.45 -54.54 22.64
CA ALA A 291 -5.58 -55.87 23.24
C ALA A 291 -4.73 -56.08 24.52
N ASP A 292 -3.83 -55.15 24.86
CA ASP A 292 -2.94 -55.24 26.03
C ASP A 292 -3.42 -54.41 27.23
N LEU A 293 -4.69 -54.00 27.25
CA LEU A 293 -5.29 -53.15 28.31
C LEU A 293 -6.48 -53.81 29.04
N ASP A 294 -6.57 -55.14 29.02
CA ASP A 294 -7.42 -55.92 29.94
C ASP A 294 -6.55 -56.84 30.80
N LEU A 295 -6.20 -56.37 32.00
CA LEU A 295 -5.68 -57.21 33.08
C LEU A 295 -6.67 -57.09 34.25
N SER A 296 -7.60 -58.04 34.25
CA SER A 296 -8.57 -58.31 35.30
C SER A 296 -7.91 -58.69 36.62
N ASP A 297 -8.57 -58.28 37.70
CA ASP A 297 -8.43 -58.80 39.06
C ASP A 297 -8.46 -60.34 39.13
N GLU A 298 -7.70 -60.92 40.06
CA GLU A 298 -8.07 -61.99 41.03
C GLU A 298 -6.85 -62.84 41.45
N GLU A 299 -6.31 -62.56 42.65
CA GLU A 299 -6.27 -63.46 43.82
C GLU A 299 -5.87 -62.67 45.09
#